data_AF-A0A7W2YNM8-F1
#
_entry.id   AF-A0A7W2YNM8-F1
#
_cell.length_a   1.000
_cell.length_b   1.000
_cell.length_c   1.000
_cell.angle_alpha   90.00
_cell.angle_beta   90.00
_cell.angle_gamma   90.00
#
_symmetry.space_group_name_H-M   'P 1'
#
loop_
_entity.id
_entity.type
_entity.pdbx_description
1 polymer ?
#
loop_
_entity_poly.entity_id
_entity_poly.type
_entity_poly.pdbx_seq_one_letter_code
_entity_poly.pdbx_strand_id
1 'polypeptide(L)'
;GDEFTFSYDIEWRPLDPKSKTLASVVNTRQGLGGIPGQPIPEGVNKMVIDFEGPVFKGLDNKSGIKPIVEASNGEILEPIGVYPVVGTNQWRLAFDYKQANNNPVNIRAYLVDKNDEAITETWVSDAKVTIK
;
A
#
# COMPACT_ATOMS: atom_id res chain seq x y z
N GLY A 1 40.83 16.52 -0.39
CA GLY A 1 40.04 16.12 0.77
C GLY A 1 38.91 17.10 0.80
N ASP A 2 37.70 16.61 0.59
CA ASP A 2 36.57 17.47 0.25
C ASP A 2 35.74 17.70 1.51
N GLU A 3 35.37 18.96 1.75
CA GLU A 3 34.57 19.37 2.90
C GLU A 3 33.11 19.55 2.45
N PHE A 4 32.18 18.96 3.22
CA PHE A 4 30.74 19.14 3.03
C PHE A 4 30.11 19.66 4.32
N THR A 5 29.35 20.75 4.22
CA THR A 5 28.62 21.35 5.34
C THR A 5 27.12 21.12 5.15
N PHE A 6 26.47 20.61 6.20
CA PHE A 6 25.03 20.38 6.23
C PHE A 6 24.39 21.19 7.36
N SER A 7 23.24 21.80 7.09
CA SER A 7 22.39 22.47 8.07
C SER A 7 20.95 21.99 7.86
N TYR A 8 20.28 21.56 8.94
CA TYR A 8 18.91 21.03 8.89
C TYR A 8 18.19 21.28 10.22
N ASP A 9 16.86 21.30 10.18
CA ASP A 9 15.99 21.36 11.37
C ASP A 9 15.37 19.97 11.64
N ILE A 10 15.31 19.58 12.91
CA ILE A 10 14.59 18.38 13.36
C ILE A 10 13.46 18.81 14.28
N GLU A 11 12.23 18.43 13.93
CA GLU A 11 11.06 18.61 14.77
C GLU A 11 10.56 17.27 15.32
N TRP A 12 10.35 17.20 16.63
CA TRP A 12 9.75 16.04 17.29
C TRP A 12 8.26 16.30 17.49
N ARG A 13 7.41 15.56 16.80
CA ARG A 13 5.95 15.68 16.86
C ARG A 13 5.32 14.33 17.23
N PRO A 14 4.17 14.32 17.92
CA PRO A 14 3.48 13.07 18.25
C PRO A 14 2.84 12.40 17.03
N LEU A 15 2.64 13.15 15.95
CA LEU A 15 2.05 12.67 14.70
C LEU A 15 2.86 13.20 13.53
N ASP A 16 3.00 12.37 12.50
CA ASP A 16 3.61 12.75 11.24
C ASP A 16 2.82 13.89 10.57
N PRO A 17 3.52 14.82 9.89
CA PRO A 17 2.85 15.85 9.09
C PRO A 17 2.10 15.19 7.94
N LYS A 18 0.77 15.09 8.07
CA LYS A 18 -0.09 14.55 7.01
C LYS A 18 -0.27 15.57 5.90
N SER A 19 -0.38 15.08 4.66
CA SER A 19 -0.80 15.92 3.54
C SER A 19 -2.19 16.50 3.81
N LYS A 20 -2.41 17.75 3.41
CA LYS A 20 -3.74 18.37 3.49
C LYS A 20 -4.70 17.84 2.42
N THR A 21 -4.16 17.29 1.34
CA THR A 21 -4.93 16.91 0.14
C THR A 21 -4.89 15.41 -0.11
N LEU A 22 -3.75 14.75 0.08
CA LEU A 22 -3.58 13.31 -0.17
C LEU A 22 -3.98 12.49 1.05
N ALA A 23 -4.44 11.27 0.83
CA ALA A 23 -4.58 10.29 1.91
C ALA A 23 -3.24 9.66 2.30
N SER A 24 -3.10 9.37 3.59
CA SER A 24 -1.92 8.70 4.15
C SER A 24 -2.24 7.26 4.53
N VAL A 25 -1.22 6.41 4.55
CA VAL A 25 -1.33 5.05 5.04
C VAL A 25 -1.54 5.10 6.55
N VAL A 26 -2.61 4.45 7.01
CA VAL A 26 -2.94 4.34 8.44
C VAL A 26 -2.74 2.94 8.97
N ASN A 27 -2.79 1.92 8.10
CA ASN A 27 -2.48 0.55 8.47
C ASN A 27 -1.76 -0.17 7.33
N THR A 28 -0.78 -1.01 7.69
CA THR A 28 -0.18 -2.00 6.82
C THR A 28 -0.28 -3.36 7.49
N ARG A 29 -0.80 -4.36 6.79
CA ARG A 29 -0.94 -5.72 7.31
C ARG A 29 -0.47 -6.71 6.26
N GLN A 30 0.30 -7.69 6.72
CA GLN A 30 0.78 -8.81 5.93
C GLN A 30 0.24 -10.11 6.52
N GLY A 31 -0.19 -11.03 5.68
CA GLY A 31 -0.70 -12.32 6.11
C GLY A 31 -0.66 -13.38 5.02
N LEU A 32 -1.35 -14.49 5.26
CA LEU A 32 -1.49 -15.58 4.30
C LEU A 32 -2.29 -15.14 3.06
N GLY A 33 -1.79 -15.54 1.90
CA GLY A 33 -2.44 -15.32 0.61
C GLY A 33 -3.62 -16.24 0.34
N GLY A 34 -4.26 -16.03 -0.80
CA GLY A 34 -5.34 -16.88 -1.29
C GLY A 34 -6.74 -16.32 -1.04
N ILE A 35 -7.71 -17.12 -1.49
CA ILE A 35 -9.14 -16.80 -1.42
C ILE A 35 -9.71 -17.38 -0.11
N PRO A 36 -10.43 -16.58 0.70
CA PRO A 36 -11.08 -17.08 1.90
C PRO A 36 -11.94 -18.32 1.63
N GLY A 37 -11.75 -19.37 2.43
CA GLY A 37 -12.48 -20.64 2.29
C GLY A 37 -11.91 -21.62 1.27
N GLN A 38 -10.84 -21.26 0.56
CA GLN A 38 -10.08 -22.18 -0.29
C GLN A 38 -8.80 -22.65 0.42
N PRO A 39 -8.18 -23.76 -0.04
CA PRO A 39 -6.87 -24.16 0.43
C PRO A 39 -5.86 -23.01 0.29
N ILE A 40 -5.04 -22.81 1.32
CA ILE A 40 -4.03 -21.75 1.35
C ILE A 40 -2.94 -22.09 0.32
N PRO A 41 -2.70 -21.22 -0.68
CA PRO A 41 -1.65 -21.45 -1.67
C PRO A 41 -0.25 -21.34 -1.04
N GLU A 42 0.62 -22.30 -1.35
CA GLU A 42 2.01 -22.32 -0.88
C GLU A 42 2.79 -21.14 -1.46
N GLY A 43 3.61 -20.48 -0.62
CA GLY A 43 4.50 -19.42 -1.07
C GLY A 43 3.80 -18.11 -1.50
N VAL A 44 2.54 -17.92 -1.11
CA VAL A 44 1.77 -16.70 -1.41
C VAL A 44 1.37 -15.99 -0.13
N ASN A 45 1.69 -14.70 -0.06
CA ASN A 45 1.26 -13.82 1.02
C ASN A 45 0.30 -12.75 0.50
N LYS A 46 -0.56 -12.24 1.39
CA LYS A 46 -1.44 -11.10 1.16
C LYS A 46 -0.85 -9.84 1.79
N MET A 47 -0.95 -8.74 1.07
CA MET A 47 -0.71 -7.40 1.59
C MET A 47 -2.03 -6.64 1.64
N VAL A 48 -2.29 -5.96 2.76
CA VAL A 48 -3.47 -5.11 2.97
C VAL A 48 -3.01 -3.76 3.50
N ILE A 49 -3.31 -2.70 2.75
CA ILE A 49 -2.93 -1.33 3.06
C ILE A 49 -4.21 -0.51 3.18
N ASP A 50 -4.41 0.16 4.32
CA ASP A 50 -5.53 1.08 4.50
C ASP A 50 -5.01 2.52 4.39
N PHE A 51 -5.66 3.30 3.54
CA PHE A 51 -5.43 4.73 3.35
C PHE A 51 -6.56 5.53 3.99
N GLU A 52 -6.23 6.67 4.59
CA GLU A 52 -7.21 7.60 5.16
C GLU A 52 -6.84 9.05 4.82
N GLY A 53 -7.83 9.83 4.38
CA GLY A 53 -7.64 11.22 4.04
C GLY A 53 -8.89 11.91 3.53
N PRO A 54 -8.90 13.26 3.49
CA PRO A 54 -10.06 14.04 3.08
C PRO A 54 -10.48 13.81 1.62
N VAL A 55 -9.56 13.35 0.77
CA VAL A 55 -9.81 13.05 -0.65
C VAL A 55 -10.88 11.98 -0.88
N PHE A 56 -11.09 11.08 0.09
CA PHE A 56 -12.09 10.01 -0.03
C PHE A 56 -13.50 10.45 0.32
N LYS A 57 -13.70 11.68 0.80
CA LYS A 57 -15.00 12.17 1.24
C LYS A 57 -15.99 12.20 0.07
N GLY A 58 -17.07 11.44 0.19
CA GLY A 58 -18.12 11.35 -0.83
C GLY A 58 -17.79 10.40 -1.99
N LEU A 59 -16.65 9.71 -1.94
CA LEU A 59 -16.31 8.67 -2.91
C LEU A 59 -16.89 7.31 -2.48
N ASP A 60 -17.16 6.48 -3.47
CA ASP A 60 -17.72 5.14 -3.35
C ASP A 60 -17.03 4.15 -4.31
N ASN A 61 -17.46 2.89 -4.29
CA ASN A 61 -16.97 1.85 -5.21
C ASN A 61 -17.13 2.16 -6.71
N LYS A 62 -17.95 3.16 -7.08
CA LYS A 62 -18.19 3.55 -8.47
C LYS A 62 -17.38 4.78 -8.87
N SER A 63 -16.62 5.36 -7.95
CA SER A 63 -15.85 6.59 -8.16
C SER A 63 -14.60 6.40 -9.02
N GLY A 64 -14.30 5.16 -9.43
CA GLY A 64 -13.23 4.84 -10.38
C GLY A 64 -11.83 4.94 -9.80
N ILE A 65 -11.68 4.75 -8.48
CA ILE A 65 -10.37 4.69 -7.83
C ILE A 65 -9.67 3.40 -8.25
N LYS A 66 -8.43 3.52 -8.70
CA LYS A 66 -7.63 2.39 -9.18
C LYS A 66 -6.35 2.24 -8.36
N PRO A 67 -5.89 1.01 -8.13
CA PRO A 67 -4.56 0.77 -7.61
C PRO A 67 -3.49 0.92 -8.68
N ILE A 68 -2.34 1.46 -8.31
CA ILE A 68 -1.08 1.25 -9.02
C ILE A 68 -0.17 0.47 -8.07
N VAL A 69 0.15 -0.77 -8.44
CA VAL A 69 1.04 -1.66 -7.66
C VAL A 69 2.15 -2.16 -8.56
N GLU A 70 3.38 -1.91 -8.14
CA GLU A 70 4.60 -2.30 -8.83
C GLU A 70 5.43 -3.16 -7.89
N ALA A 71 6.05 -4.21 -8.43
CA ALA A 71 6.91 -5.10 -7.67
C ALA A 71 8.20 -5.42 -8.42
N SER A 72 9.28 -5.63 -7.66
CA SER A 72 10.50 -6.26 -8.14
C SER A 72 10.90 -7.41 -7.21
N ASN A 73 11.67 -8.38 -7.72
CA ASN A 73 11.99 -9.65 -7.03
C ASN A 73 10.76 -10.51 -6.64
N GLY A 74 9.60 -10.24 -7.22
CA GLY A 74 8.38 -10.99 -7.00
C GLY A 74 7.30 -10.63 -8.01
N GLU A 75 6.14 -11.25 -7.85
CA GLU A 75 4.98 -11.07 -8.72
C GLU A 75 3.78 -10.67 -7.88
N ILE A 76 3.02 -9.67 -8.34
CA ILE A 76 1.69 -9.33 -7.83
C ILE A 76 0.68 -10.24 -8.52
N LEU A 77 -0.22 -10.83 -7.74
CA LEU A 77 -1.21 -11.79 -8.21
C LEU A 77 -2.59 -11.14 -8.22
N GLU A 78 -3.33 -11.37 -9.30
CA GLU A 78 -4.72 -10.98 -9.42
C GLU A 78 -5.64 -11.91 -8.61
N PRO A 79 -6.77 -11.42 -8.08
CA PRO A 79 -7.29 -10.05 -8.24
C PRO A 79 -6.67 -9.04 -7.26
N ILE A 80 -6.39 -7.82 -7.74
CA ILE A 80 -6.10 -6.66 -6.88
C ILE A 80 -7.42 -5.98 -6.49
N GLY A 81 -7.69 -5.89 -5.19
CA GLY A 81 -8.89 -5.27 -4.63
C GLY A 81 -8.62 -3.85 -4.12
N VAL A 82 -9.46 -2.89 -4.53
CA VAL A 82 -9.52 -1.54 -3.96
C VAL A 82 -10.98 -1.19 -3.65
N TYR A 83 -11.27 -0.89 -2.39
CA TYR A 83 -12.64 -0.63 -1.93
C TYR A 83 -12.68 0.15 -0.60
N PRO A 84 -13.75 0.91 -0.30
CA PRO A 84 -13.93 1.55 0.99
C PRO A 84 -14.21 0.52 2.07
N VAL A 85 -13.66 0.75 3.27
CA VAL A 85 -13.91 -0.08 4.45
C VAL A 85 -15.21 0.37 5.10
N VAL A 86 -16.18 -0.53 5.16
CA VAL A 86 -17.51 -0.24 5.71
C VAL A 86 -17.41 0.21 7.17
N GLY A 87 -18.07 1.32 7.50
CA GLY A 87 -18.09 1.88 8.85
C GLY A 87 -16.87 2.73 9.21
N THR A 88 -15.96 3.00 8.26
CA THR A 88 -14.80 3.88 8.45
C THR A 88 -14.68 4.87 7.29
N ASN A 89 -13.69 5.78 7.37
CA ASN A 89 -13.32 6.69 6.28
C ASN A 89 -12.12 6.17 5.47
N GLN A 90 -11.85 4.86 5.54
CA GLN A 90 -10.65 4.26 4.98
C GLN A 90 -10.94 3.62 3.62
N TRP A 91 -9.94 3.68 2.75
CA TRP A 91 -9.90 2.90 1.52
C TRP A 91 -8.84 1.82 1.65
N ARG A 92 -9.23 0.59 1.33
CA ARG A 92 -8.37 -0.59 1.43
C ARG A 92 -7.87 -0.99 0.06
N LEU A 93 -6.56 -1.13 -0.05
CA LEU A 93 -5.88 -1.87 -1.11
C LEU A 93 -5.51 -3.25 -0.56
N ALA A 94 -5.89 -4.31 -1.28
CA ALA A 94 -5.53 -5.68 -0.95
C ALA A 94 -5.08 -6.43 -2.21
N PHE A 95 -3.94 -7.12 -2.13
CA PHE A 95 -3.42 -7.95 -3.22
C PHE A 95 -2.59 -9.10 -2.66
N ASP A 96 -2.49 -10.17 -3.44
CA ASP A 96 -1.58 -11.28 -3.16
C ASP A 96 -0.26 -11.07 -3.90
N TYR A 97 0.83 -11.57 -3.33
CA TYR A 97 2.15 -11.53 -3.94
C TYR A 97 2.93 -12.80 -3.61
N LYS A 98 3.86 -13.16 -4.50
CA LYS A 98 4.81 -14.25 -4.30
C LYS A 98 6.23 -13.79 -4.60
N GLN A 99 7.20 -14.41 -3.93
CA GLN A 99 8.61 -14.18 -4.21
C GLN A 99 9.02 -14.90 -5.49
N ALA A 100 9.81 -14.23 -6.34
CA ALA A 100 10.41 -14.85 -7.53
C ALA A 100 11.73 -15.58 -7.18
N ASN A 101 12.36 -15.21 -6.07
CA ASN A 101 13.62 -15.77 -5.58
C ASN A 101 13.70 -15.57 -4.05
N ASN A 102 14.85 -15.89 -3.43
CA ASN A 102 15.00 -15.78 -1.97
C ASN A 102 15.11 -14.34 -1.44
N ASN A 103 15.14 -13.31 -2.30
CA ASN A 103 15.20 -11.91 -1.90
C ASN A 103 13.79 -11.38 -1.58
N PRO A 104 13.65 -10.40 -0.67
CA PRO A 104 12.38 -9.71 -0.44
C PRO A 104 11.80 -9.16 -1.74
N VAL A 105 10.47 -9.18 -1.84
CA VAL A 105 9.74 -8.46 -2.88
C VAL A 105 9.72 -6.99 -2.50
N ASN A 106 10.33 -6.15 -3.33
CA ASN A 106 10.22 -4.71 -3.15
C ASN A 106 8.94 -4.25 -3.85
N ILE A 107 8.03 -3.63 -3.09
CA ILE A 107 6.70 -3.27 -3.54
C ILE A 107 6.50 -1.77 -3.38
N ARG A 108 5.94 -1.16 -4.41
CA ARG A 108 5.45 0.22 -4.42
C ARG A 108 3.96 0.23 -4.72
N ALA A 109 3.16 0.95 -3.93
CA ALA A 109 1.71 1.02 -4.13
C ALA A 109 1.14 2.40 -3.82
N TYR A 110 0.17 2.86 -4.60
CA TYR A 110 -0.62 4.07 -4.36
C TYR A 110 -1.97 3.97 -5.10
N LEU A 111 -2.91 4.85 -4.77
CA LEU A 111 -4.20 4.93 -5.49
C LEU A 111 -4.26 6.18 -6.37
N VAL A 112 -4.91 6.02 -7.51
CA VAL A 112 -5.24 7.11 -8.44
C VAL A 112 -6.75 7.24 -8.59
N ASP A 113 -7.19 8.45 -8.93
CA ASP A 113 -8.59 8.71 -9.27
C ASP A 113 -8.93 8.26 -10.71
N LYS A 114 -10.15 8.57 -11.16
CA LYS A 114 -10.61 8.24 -12.51
C LYS A 114 -9.86 8.98 -13.64
N ASN A 115 -9.16 10.06 -13.32
CA ASN A 115 -8.35 10.85 -14.23
C ASN A 115 -6.86 10.45 -14.16
N ASP A 116 -6.56 9.35 -13.46
CA ASP A 116 -5.22 8.84 -13.20
C ASP A 116 -4.32 9.80 -12.40
N GLU A 117 -4.93 10.70 -11.60
CA GLU A 117 -4.23 11.56 -10.64
C GLU A 117 -4.00 10.84 -9.31
N ALA A 118 -2.79 10.91 -8.77
CA ALA A 118 -2.47 10.30 -7.47
C ALA A 118 -3.22 10.99 -6.32
N ILE A 119 -3.97 10.21 -5.54
CA ILE A 119 -4.78 10.70 -4.41
C ILE A 119 -4.26 10.22 -3.06
N THR A 120 -3.25 9.35 -3.03
CA THR A 120 -2.60 8.89 -1.80
C THR A 120 -1.11 9.17 -1.83
N GLU A 121 -0.46 9.11 -0.68
CA GLU A 121 0.98 8.89 -0.64
C GLU A 121 1.36 7.55 -1.28
N THR A 122 2.65 7.43 -1.61
CA THR A 122 3.21 6.17 -2.10
C THR A 122 3.67 5.32 -0.93
N TRP A 123 3.03 4.17 -0.75
CA TRP A 123 3.49 3.13 0.16
C TRP A 123 4.63 2.34 -0.49
N VAL A 124 5.73 2.16 0.23
CA VAL A 124 6.88 1.35 -0.19
C VAL A 124 7.27 0.36 0.90
N SER A 125 7.58 -0.87 0.52
CA SER A 125 8.01 -1.89 1.49
C SER A 125 8.82 -3.01 0.84
N ASP A 126 9.71 -3.61 1.62
CA ASP A 126 10.37 -4.87 1.31
C ASP A 126 9.67 -6.01 2.06
N ALA A 127 8.92 -6.84 1.34
CA ALA A 127 8.09 -7.89 1.91
C ALA A 127 8.65 -9.29 1.60
N LYS A 128 8.86 -10.11 2.64
CA LYS A 128 9.23 -11.52 2.49
C LYS A 128 7.99 -12.41 2.65
N VAL A 129 7.91 -13.47 1.86
CA VAL A 129 6.96 -14.55 2.11
C VAL A 129 7.47 -15.37 3.28
N THR A 130 6.75 -15.27 4.39
CA THR A 130 7.16 -15.81 5.70
C THR A 130 6.68 -17.23 5.95
N ILE A 131 5.76 -17.74 5.15
CA ILE A 131 5.16 -19.06 5.37
C ILE A 131 5.33 -19.88 4.08
N LYS A 132 6.09 -20.97 4.22
CA LYS A 132 6.20 -22.03 3.22
C LYS A 132 5.19 -23.09 3.59
#